data_AF-A0A813G5W9-F1
#
_entry.id   AF-A0A813G5W9-F1
#
_cell.length_a   1.000
_cell.length_b   1.000
_cell.length_c   1.000
_cell.angle_alpha   90.00
_cell.angle_beta   90.00
_cell.angle_gamma   90.00
#
_symmetry.space_group_name_H-M   'P 1'
#
loop_
_entity.id
_entity.type
_entity.pdbx_description
1 polymer ?
#
loop_
_entity_poly.entity_id
_entity_poly.type
_entity_poly.pdbx_seq_one_letter_code
_entity_poly.pdbx_strand_id
1 'polypeptide(L)'
;MPQSQKGPLYPSAGPLPSSRSLLAVTADEIRKSQYETTAMRATPVRPLSQEIVGENFLNVHAIGQKETRYLPFAVNVAPLTNRLACKYTQDYIPLPLGDKAINKGLAANFKAGNKSGGAAGSAAPMDGFTMSETDYPLRSEAETVDRLRK
;
A
#
# COMPACT_ATOMS: atom_id res chain seq x y z
N MET A 1 13.83 -13.84 -4.10
CA MET A 1 15.00 -14.71 -3.84
C MET A 1 14.76 -15.40 -2.50
N PRO A 2 14.46 -16.71 -2.46
CA PRO A 2 14.34 -17.43 -1.18
C PRO A 2 15.72 -17.53 -0.52
N GLN A 3 15.81 -17.14 0.75
CA GLN A 3 17.07 -17.21 1.50
C GLN A 3 17.40 -18.66 1.84
N SER A 4 18.51 -19.15 1.29
CA SER A 4 19.08 -20.46 1.61
C SER A 4 19.58 -20.46 3.05
N GLN A 5 18.84 -21.12 3.96
CA GLN A 5 19.28 -21.32 5.34
C GLN A 5 20.53 -22.20 5.35
N LYS A 6 21.69 -21.61 5.66
CA LYS A 6 22.93 -22.36 5.90
C LYS A 6 22.78 -23.14 7.20
N GLY A 7 22.92 -24.46 7.13
CA GLY A 7 22.90 -25.32 8.31
C GLY A 7 24.03 -25.02 9.30
N PRO A 8 23.95 -25.55 10.53
CA PRO A 8 24.97 -25.34 11.55
C PRO A 8 26.35 -25.82 11.09
N LEU A 9 27.38 -25.03 11.38
CA LEU A 9 28.76 -25.25 10.94
C LEU A 9 29.39 -26.54 11.52
N TYR A 10 28.86 -27.01 12.65
CA TYR A 10 29.32 -28.22 13.32
C TYR A 10 28.14 -29.15 13.60
N PRO A 11 28.20 -30.43 13.18
CA PRO A 11 27.26 -31.44 13.67
C PRO A 11 27.47 -31.60 15.18
N SER A 12 26.39 -31.77 15.94
CA SER A 12 26.46 -31.92 17.40
C SER A 12 27.42 -33.04 17.80
N ALA A 13 28.59 -32.69 18.34
CA ALA A 13 29.61 -33.64 18.78
C ALA A 13 29.37 -34.17 20.22
N GLY A 14 28.18 -33.95 20.77
CA GLY A 14 27.80 -34.43 22.10
C GLY A 14 27.23 -35.85 22.05
N PRO A 15 27.19 -36.57 23.19
CA PRO A 15 26.60 -37.91 23.30
C PRO A 15 25.07 -37.92 23.16
N LEU A 16 24.47 -36.77 22.86
CA LEU A 16 23.03 -36.63 22.72
C LEU A 16 22.61 -36.95 21.29
N PRO A 17 21.47 -37.66 21.10
CA PRO A 17 20.98 -37.96 19.78
C PRO A 17 20.69 -36.67 19.00
N SER A 18 20.99 -36.67 17.71
CA SER A 18 20.64 -35.56 16.82
C SER A 18 19.12 -35.37 16.74
N SER A 19 18.66 -34.15 16.46
CA SER A 19 17.23 -33.89 16.23
C SER A 19 16.66 -34.71 15.06
N ARG A 20 17.49 -35.03 14.06
CA ARG A 20 17.10 -35.90 12.94
C ARG A 20 16.90 -37.36 13.35
N SER A 21 17.70 -37.88 14.29
CA SER A 21 17.50 -39.24 14.79
C SER A 21 16.17 -39.42 15.53
N LEU A 22 15.61 -38.34 16.10
CA LEU A 22 14.29 -38.39 16.74
C LEU A 22 13.14 -38.48 15.73
N LEU A 23 13.35 -38.07 14.47
CA LEU A 23 12.31 -38.16 13.43
C LEU A 23 12.06 -39.60 12.95
N ALA A 24 13.04 -40.48 13.13
CA ALA A 24 12.94 -41.89 12.75
C ALA A 24 12.27 -42.76 13.83
N VAL A 25 12.06 -42.21 15.03
CA VAL A 25 11.54 -42.94 16.18
C VAL A 25 10.09 -42.55 16.42
N THR A 26 9.23 -43.52 16.68
CA THR A 26 7.82 -43.23 16.97
C THR A 26 7.67 -42.55 18.33
N ALA A 27 6.63 -41.75 18.51
CA ALA A 27 6.38 -41.06 19.77
C ALA A 27 6.28 -42.03 20.97
N ASP A 28 5.75 -43.23 20.74
CA ASP A 28 5.61 -44.26 21.77
C ASP A 28 6.96 -44.89 22.17
N GLU A 29 7.88 -45.06 21.21
CA GLU A 29 9.25 -45.52 21.50
C GLU A 29 10.06 -44.47 22.26
N ILE A 30 9.89 -43.18 21.92
CA ILE A 30 10.49 -42.08 22.68
C ILE A 30 9.99 -42.10 24.13
N ARG A 31 8.68 -42.25 24.35
CA ARG A 31 8.10 -42.38 25.71
C ARG A 31 8.63 -43.61 26.45
N LYS A 32 8.79 -44.76 25.78
CA LYS A 32 9.37 -45.97 26.40
C LYS A 32 10.84 -45.79 26.79
N SER A 33 11.60 -45.02 26.01
CA SER A 33 13.02 -44.74 26.29
C SER A 33 13.23 -43.81 27.47
N GLN A 34 12.25 -42.96 27.77
CA GLN A 34 12.24 -42.11 28.95
C GLN A 34 11.87 -42.97 30.16
N TYR A 35 12.87 -43.28 31.00
CA TYR A 35 12.59 -43.85 32.31
C TYR A 35 11.82 -42.82 33.14
N GLU A 36 10.49 -42.95 33.17
CA GLU A 36 9.65 -42.25 34.14
C GLU A 36 9.94 -42.84 35.52
N THR A 37 10.69 -42.13 36.35
CA THR A 37 10.81 -42.49 37.76
C THR A 37 9.43 -42.30 38.41
N THR A 38 9.02 -43.26 39.23
CA THR A 38 7.72 -43.26 39.93
C THR A 38 7.47 -41.99 40.76
N ALA A 39 8.53 -41.25 41.11
CA ALA A 39 8.44 -39.93 41.74
C ALA A 39 7.73 -38.87 40.89
N MET A 40 7.76 -38.96 39.56
CA MET A 40 7.13 -37.95 38.68
C MET A 40 5.60 -38.04 38.65
N ARG A 41 5.02 -39.20 39.00
CA ARG A 41 3.57 -39.40 39.11
C ARG A 41 3.02 -39.19 40.53
N ALA A 42 3.89 -39.16 41.54
CA ALA A 42 3.50 -39.14 42.94
C ALA A 42 3.00 -37.76 43.40
N THR A 43 3.40 -36.70 42.72
CA THR A 43 2.88 -35.35 42.96
C THR A 43 1.89 -34.99 41.86
N PRO A 44 0.60 -34.74 42.16
CA PRO A 44 -0.26 -34.07 41.21
C PRO A 44 0.42 -32.74 40.88
N VAL A 45 0.93 -32.60 39.66
CA VAL A 45 1.53 -31.35 39.20
C VAL A 45 0.40 -30.33 39.24
N ARG A 46 0.36 -29.54 40.30
CA ARG A 46 -0.48 -28.36 40.37
C ARG A 46 -0.09 -27.56 39.12
N PRO A 47 -1.02 -27.24 38.20
CA PRO A 47 -0.66 -26.42 37.06
C PRO A 47 -0.01 -25.17 37.62
N LEU A 48 1.26 -24.98 37.29
CA LEU A 48 2.02 -23.84 37.78
C LEU A 48 1.22 -22.60 37.39
N SER A 49 0.76 -21.83 38.38
CA SER A 49 0.12 -20.57 38.07
C SER A 49 1.12 -19.71 37.30
N GLN A 50 0.62 -18.85 36.43
CA GLN A 50 1.46 -17.97 35.60
C GLN A 50 2.34 -17.01 36.44
N GLU A 51 2.09 -16.94 37.74
CA GLU A 51 2.86 -16.20 38.74
C GLU A 51 4.03 -17.01 39.32
N ILE A 52 3.93 -18.35 39.36
CA ILE A 52 4.95 -19.25 39.89
C ILE A 52 5.94 -19.68 38.81
N VAL A 53 5.50 -19.71 37.55
CA VAL A 53 6.44 -19.80 36.41
C VAL A 53 7.25 -18.52 36.43
N GLY A 54 8.48 -18.61 36.95
CA GLY A 54 9.40 -17.48 37.05
C GLY A 54 9.50 -16.70 35.75
N GLU A 55 9.92 -15.44 35.85
CA GLU A 55 9.98 -14.55 34.71
C GLU A 55 10.71 -15.23 33.54
N ASN A 56 10.08 -15.24 32.38
CA ASN A 56 10.72 -15.79 31.20
C ASN A 56 11.86 -14.84 30.82
N PHE A 57 13.10 -15.19 31.19
CA PHE A 57 14.29 -14.40 30.92
C PHE A 57 14.45 -14.08 29.43
N LEU A 58 13.93 -14.94 28.54
CA LEU A 58 13.90 -14.66 27.10
C LEU A 58 13.02 -13.46 26.77
N ASN A 59 11.89 -13.29 27.47
CA ASN A 59 11.04 -12.11 27.32
C ASN A 59 11.70 -10.87 27.94
N VAL A 60 12.40 -10.99 29.07
CA VAL A 60 13.12 -9.87 29.68
C VAL A 60 14.26 -9.39 28.78
N HIS A 61 15.06 -10.32 28.25
CA HIS A 61 16.17 -9.99 27.34
C HIS A 61 15.70 -9.48 25.97
N ALA A 62 14.49 -9.84 25.55
CA ALA A 62 13.92 -9.39 24.28
C ALA A 62 13.08 -8.11 24.38
N ILE A 63 13.06 -7.43 25.54
CA ILE A 63 12.41 -6.13 25.69
C ILE A 63 13.01 -5.15 24.68
N GLY A 64 12.14 -4.52 23.87
CA GLY A 64 12.54 -3.57 22.82
C GLY A 64 12.85 -4.21 21.46
N GLN A 65 13.05 -5.52 21.39
CA GLN A 65 13.22 -6.25 20.11
C GLN A 65 11.90 -6.81 19.57
N LYS A 66 11.02 -7.28 20.46
CA LYS A 66 9.69 -7.81 20.14
C LYS A 66 8.67 -7.38 21.19
N GLU A 67 7.39 -7.61 20.91
CA GLU A 67 6.33 -7.42 21.88
C GLU A 67 6.49 -8.42 23.03
N THR A 68 6.48 -7.93 24.26
CA THR A 68 6.63 -8.74 25.47
C THR A 68 5.57 -8.35 26.49
N ARG A 69 5.36 -9.20 27.51
CA ARG A 69 4.40 -8.94 28.60
C ARG A 69 4.63 -7.59 29.30
N TYR A 70 5.89 -7.17 29.40
CA TYR A 70 6.29 -5.94 30.10
C TYR A 70 6.29 -4.71 29.17
N LEU A 71 6.37 -4.93 27.87
CA LEU A 71 6.41 -3.88 26.87
C LEU A 71 5.56 -4.31 25.66
N PRO A 72 4.24 -4.05 25.70
CA PRO A 72 3.31 -4.52 24.68
C PRO A 72 3.49 -3.79 23.33
N PHE A 73 4.13 -2.63 23.33
CA PHE A 73 4.39 -1.85 22.13
C PHE A 73 5.90 -1.63 21.96
N ALA A 74 6.44 -2.00 20.80
CA ALA A 74 7.84 -1.76 20.50
C ALA A 74 8.13 -0.25 20.45
N VAL A 75 9.10 0.22 21.25
CA VAL A 75 9.47 1.65 21.39
C VAL A 75 9.81 2.30 20.04
N ASN A 76 10.28 1.52 19.05
CA ASN A 76 10.68 2.02 17.73
C ASN A 76 9.63 1.82 16.62
N VAL A 77 8.43 1.33 16.94
CA VAL A 77 7.30 1.36 16.01
C VAL A 77 6.51 2.62 16.33
N ALA A 78 7.03 3.76 15.86
CA ALA A 78 6.25 4.98 15.89
C ALA A 78 4.98 4.76 15.06
N PRO A 79 3.77 4.90 15.64
CA PRO A 79 2.52 4.76 14.88
C PRO A 79 2.40 5.79 13.73
N LEU A 80 3.29 6.79 13.71
CA LEU A 80 3.33 7.93 12.81
C LEU A 80 4.45 7.88 11.75
N THR A 81 5.28 6.83 11.69
CA THR A 81 6.30 6.67 10.62
C THR A 81 5.75 6.04 9.35
N ASN A 82 4.42 5.89 9.24
CA ASN A 82 3.84 5.59 7.96
C ASN A 82 4.07 6.80 7.03
N ARG A 83 4.68 6.60 5.86
CA ARG A 83 4.87 7.66 4.85
C ARG A 83 3.56 8.38 4.51
N LEU A 84 2.42 7.70 4.66
CA LEU A 84 1.09 8.28 4.48
C LEU A 84 0.76 9.41 5.48
N ALA A 85 1.44 9.50 6.63
CA ALA A 85 1.29 10.60 7.59
C ALA A 85 2.10 11.85 7.19
N CYS A 86 3.07 11.71 6.29
CA CYS A 86 3.79 12.86 5.75
C CYS A 86 2.96 13.55 4.67
N LYS A 87 2.68 14.85 4.86
CA LYS A 87 1.92 15.68 3.91
C LYS A 87 2.50 15.65 2.50
N TYR A 88 3.83 15.67 2.38
CA TYR A 88 4.54 15.52 1.11
C TYR A 88 4.12 14.25 0.34
N THR A 89 3.94 13.12 1.03
CA THR A 89 3.54 11.87 0.38
C THR A 89 2.08 11.89 -0.05
N GLN A 90 1.20 12.59 0.69
CA GLN A 90 -0.21 12.78 0.32
C GLN A 90 -0.35 13.67 -0.92
N ASP A 91 0.45 14.74 -0.99
CA ASP A 91 0.46 15.68 -2.11
C ASP A 91 1.03 15.03 -3.39
N TYR A 92 1.92 14.03 -3.24
CA TYR A 92 2.53 13.28 -4.35
C TYR A 92 1.96 11.88 -4.57
N ILE A 93 0.77 11.56 -4.03
CA ILE A 93 0.07 10.35 -4.48
C ILE A 93 -0.23 10.59 -5.96
N PRO A 94 0.34 9.79 -6.89
CA PRO A 94 -0.01 9.92 -8.29
C PRO A 94 -1.52 9.70 -8.37
N LEU A 95 -2.27 10.77 -8.66
CA LEU A 95 -3.73 10.68 -8.82
C LEU A 95 -3.96 9.49 -9.75
N PRO A 96 -4.78 8.50 -9.34
CA PRO A 96 -4.82 7.17 -9.95
C PRO A 96 -5.16 7.30 -11.43
N LEU A 97 -4.13 7.37 -12.29
CA LEU A 97 -4.16 7.95 -13.65
C LEU A 97 -5.56 8.45 -14.01
N GLY A 98 -5.91 9.58 -13.38
CA GLY A 98 -7.25 10.12 -13.37
C GLY A 98 -7.71 10.22 -14.80
N ASP A 99 -8.86 9.65 -15.07
CA ASP A 99 -9.56 9.78 -16.34
C ASP A 99 -9.12 8.87 -17.48
N LYS A 100 -8.39 7.77 -17.30
CA LYS A 100 -8.29 6.79 -18.42
C LYS A 100 -9.67 6.30 -18.86
N ALA A 101 -10.57 6.02 -17.91
CA ALA A 101 -11.94 5.60 -18.21
C ALA A 101 -12.78 6.77 -18.75
N ILE A 102 -12.66 7.96 -18.15
CA ILE A 102 -13.41 9.16 -18.55
C ILE A 102 -12.94 9.65 -19.93
N ASN A 103 -11.64 9.78 -20.18
CA ASN A 103 -11.05 10.11 -21.47
C ASN A 103 -11.40 9.08 -22.54
N LYS A 104 -11.48 7.79 -22.19
CA LYS A 104 -11.94 6.75 -23.12
C LYS A 104 -13.42 6.94 -23.48
N GLY A 105 -14.27 7.29 -22.51
CA GLY A 105 -15.68 7.63 -22.75
C GLY A 105 -15.85 8.91 -23.58
N LEU A 106 -15.08 9.94 -23.27
CA LEU A 106 -15.07 11.22 -23.98
C LEU A 106 -14.60 11.06 -25.43
N ALA A 107 -13.52 10.30 -25.65
CA ALA A 107 -13.04 9.98 -26.99
C ALA A 107 -14.05 9.12 -27.78
N ALA A 108 -14.77 8.20 -27.12
CA ALA A 108 -15.83 7.44 -27.77
C ALA A 108 -17.00 8.34 -28.21
N ASN A 109 -17.40 9.31 -27.37
CA ASN A 109 -18.42 10.30 -27.72
C ASN A 109 -18.00 11.18 -28.91
N PHE A 110 -16.77 11.68 -28.92
CA PHE A 110 -16.26 12.47 -30.07
C PHE A 110 -16.14 11.64 -31.35
N LYS A 111 -15.80 10.35 -31.25
CA LYS A 111 -15.67 9.44 -32.40
C LYS A 111 -17.03 8.97 -32.95
N ALA A 112 -18.03 8.81 -32.09
CA ALA A 112 -19.41 8.45 -32.48
C ALA A 112 -20.14 9.61 -33.17
N GLY A 113 -19.69 10.84 -32.89
CA GLY A 113 -19.72 11.92 -33.85
C GLY A 113 -20.59 13.10 -33.47
N ASN A 114 -20.03 14.29 -33.73
CA ASN A 114 -20.77 15.49 -34.10
C ASN A 114 -21.52 15.26 -35.44
N LYS A 115 -22.26 14.16 -35.59
CA LYS A 115 -23.11 13.92 -36.77
C LYS A 115 -24.40 14.77 -36.73
N SER A 116 -24.68 15.44 -35.61
CA SER A 116 -25.75 16.45 -35.49
C SER A 116 -25.30 17.87 -35.84
N GLY A 117 -23.99 18.12 -35.90
CA GLY A 117 -23.44 19.29 -36.56
C GLY A 117 -23.15 18.91 -37.99
N GLY A 118 -24.08 19.14 -38.91
CA GLY A 118 -23.76 19.17 -40.34
C GLY A 118 -22.55 20.09 -40.57
N ALA A 119 -22.01 20.09 -41.77
CA ALA A 119 -20.90 20.95 -42.18
C ALA A 119 -21.25 22.47 -42.16
N ALA A 120 -21.81 22.99 -41.08
CA ALA A 120 -21.59 24.34 -40.63
C ALA A 120 -20.19 24.38 -39.99
N GLY A 121 -19.17 24.23 -40.84
CA GLY A 121 -17.98 25.04 -40.63
C GLY A 121 -18.48 26.46 -40.40
N SER A 122 -17.94 27.14 -39.39
CA SER A 122 -18.29 28.53 -39.11
C SER A 122 -18.52 29.24 -40.43
N ALA A 123 -19.72 29.78 -40.66
CA ALA A 123 -20.04 30.49 -41.90
C ALA A 123 -19.22 31.78 -42.08
N ALA A 124 -18.24 32.00 -41.20
CA ALA A 124 -17.22 33.01 -41.33
C ALA A 124 -16.15 32.53 -42.33
N PRO A 125 -16.01 33.19 -43.49
CA PRO A 125 -14.89 32.93 -44.39
C PRO A 125 -13.57 33.18 -43.64
N MET A 126 -12.63 32.24 -43.73
CA MET A 126 -11.31 32.32 -43.07
C MET A 126 -10.35 33.19 -43.89
N ASP A 127 -10.84 34.30 -44.44
CA ASP A 127 -10.10 35.17 -45.36
C ASP A 127 -9.37 36.31 -44.62
N GLY A 128 -9.29 36.21 -43.29
CA GLY A 128 -8.61 37.20 -42.43
C GLY A 128 -9.43 38.47 -42.15
N PHE A 129 -10.67 38.55 -42.66
CA PHE A 129 -11.61 39.63 -42.40
C PHE A 129 -12.76 39.15 -41.52
N THR A 130 -13.06 39.88 -40.45
CA THR A 130 -14.08 39.49 -39.47
C THR A 130 -15.50 39.94 -39.83
N MET A 131 -15.66 40.81 -40.84
CA MET A 131 -16.96 41.29 -41.32
C MET A 131 -16.98 41.40 -42.85
N SER A 132 -18.12 41.10 -43.47
CA SER A 132 -18.29 41.27 -44.91
C SER A 132 -18.50 42.75 -45.24
N GLU A 133 -17.95 43.23 -46.36
CA GLU A 133 -18.11 44.63 -46.80
C GLU A 133 -19.57 45.01 -47.02
N THR A 134 -20.43 44.03 -47.30
CA THR A 134 -21.89 44.15 -47.42
C THR A 134 -22.61 44.43 -46.10
N ASP A 135 -21.99 44.17 -44.94
CA ASP A 135 -22.61 44.40 -43.62
C ASP A 135 -22.43 45.84 -43.11
N TYR A 136 -21.69 46.69 -43.82
CA TYR A 136 -21.54 48.10 -43.43
C TYR A 136 -22.79 48.89 -43.85
N PRO A 137 -23.55 49.49 -42.90
CA PRO A 137 -24.63 50.38 -43.27
C PRO A 137 -24.05 51.59 -43.99
N LEU A 138 -24.51 51.83 -45.22
CA LEU A 138 -24.20 53.05 -45.97
C LEU A 138 -24.75 54.24 -45.18
N ARG A 139 -23.84 54.99 -44.55
CA ARG A 139 -24.22 56.21 -43.82
C ARG A 139 -24.39 57.36 -44.80
N SER A 140 -25.41 58.16 -44.57
CA SER A 140 -25.60 59.40 -45.34
C SER A 140 -24.53 60.42 -44.95
N GLU A 141 -24.09 61.26 -45.90
CA GLU A 141 -23.04 62.27 -45.68
C GLU A 141 -23.38 63.25 -44.54
N ALA A 142 -24.67 63.46 -44.28
CA ALA A 142 -25.14 64.32 -43.19
C ALA A 142 -24.72 63.79 -41.81
N GLU A 143 -24.71 62.47 -41.60
CA GLU A 143 -24.36 61.86 -40.31
C GLU A 143 -22.86 61.86 -40.03
N THR A 144 -22.03 61.85 -41.07
CA THR A 144 -20.56 61.90 -40.92
C THR A 144 -20.10 63.30 -40.53
N VAL A 145 -20.70 64.35 -41.09
CA VAL A 145 -20.34 65.75 -40.79
C VAL A 145 -20.70 66.12 -39.35
N ASP A 146 -21.81 65.61 -38.83
CA ASP A 146 -22.26 65.93 -37.46
C ASP A 146 -21.38 65.30 -36.38
N ARG A 147 -20.72 64.17 -36.70
CA ARG A 147 -19.78 63.49 -35.79
C ARG A 147 -18.39 64.14 -35.77
N LEU A 148 -17.97 64.75 -36.88
CA LEU A 148 -16.68 65.48 -36.98
C LEU A 148 -16.73 66.86 -36.29
N ARG A 149 -17.92 67.34 -35.93
CA ARG A 149 -18.12 68.61 -35.23
C ARG A 149 -18.17 68.49 -33.69
N LYS A 150 -18.12 67.26 -33.15
CA LYS A 150 -17.98 67.00 -31.70
C LYS A 150 -16.54 66.65 -31.37
#